data_AF-A0A9C8WPE3-F1
#
_entry.id   AF-A0A9C8WPE3-F1
#
_cell.length_a   1.000
_cell.length_b   1.000
_cell.length_c   1.000
_cell.angle_alpha   90.00
_cell.angle_beta   90.00
_cell.angle_gamma   90.00
#
_symmetry.space_group_name_H-M   'P 1'
#
loop_
_entity.id
_entity.type
_entity.pdbx_description
1 polymer ?
#
loop_
_entity_poly.entity_id
_entity_poly.type
_entity_poly.pdbx_seq_one_letter_code
_entity_poly.pdbx_strand_id
1 'polypeptide(L)'
;MHPSHRYARGLLILLCPLLFFCLAGSVLGGENATPFEQGLSLLLQKNFKLKAQGIQQIADSGDERSEQLLQALLEGRLFRVKKNNTLVYASFTNAKATITAVLDNAPMGTVKKRKLKKITINNRLRIQLKGALAALDLRNPDPELRRAAVNKLITTPTAESGTLLEKLLQTETDPEVRRALTTAMAIINLRSPDSEQKLSALAGLKGSLNPTVRNAVNGLLSREQDRIVRTRAESVLSAIDSKIALYGLMEKMFFGLSLGSVLVLAAIGLAITFGVIGVINMAHGELIMLGAYTTYV
;
A
#
# COMPACT_ATOMS: atom_id res chain seq x y z
N MET A 1 0.24 -28.69 -98.69
CA MET A 1 1.63 -28.33 -99.01
C MET A 1 2.33 -27.94 -97.71
N HIS A 2 3.06 -28.88 -97.10
CA HIS A 2 4.20 -28.59 -96.22
C HIS A 2 5.45 -28.57 -97.10
N PRO A 3 6.54 -27.84 -96.78
CA PRO A 3 7.34 -27.97 -95.54
C PRO A 3 7.86 -26.57 -95.07
N SER A 4 8.77 -26.29 -94.13
CA SER A 4 9.92 -26.99 -93.52
C SER A 4 10.46 -26.14 -92.35
N HIS A 5 10.83 -26.81 -91.24
CA HIS A 5 12.04 -26.63 -90.39
C HIS A 5 12.48 -25.23 -89.88
N ARG A 6 13.10 -25.03 -88.70
CA ARG A 6 13.33 -25.68 -87.38
C ARG A 6 14.29 -24.72 -86.63
N TYR A 7 14.46 -24.91 -85.32
CA TYR A 7 15.54 -24.40 -84.43
C TYR A 7 15.36 -22.95 -83.88
N ALA A 8 15.61 -22.62 -82.62
CA ALA A 8 15.97 -23.36 -81.42
C ALA A 8 15.78 -22.47 -80.16
N ARG A 9 15.27 -23.12 -79.11
CA ARG A 9 15.47 -22.95 -77.64
C ARG A 9 16.41 -21.83 -77.13
N GLY A 10 15.96 -21.09 -76.11
CA GLY A 10 16.88 -20.58 -75.07
C GLY A 10 16.38 -19.44 -74.17
N LEU A 11 15.80 -19.80 -73.01
CA LEU A 11 16.17 -19.29 -71.67
C LEU A 11 15.99 -17.78 -71.31
N LEU A 12 14.94 -17.46 -70.54
CA LEU A 12 14.94 -16.70 -69.25
C LEU A 12 13.47 -16.56 -68.78
N ILE A 13 12.94 -17.39 -67.88
CA ILE A 13 12.93 -17.23 -66.41
C ILE A 13 12.59 -15.80 -65.94
N LEU A 14 11.36 -15.52 -65.48
CA LEU A 14 10.97 -15.53 -64.05
C LEU A 14 9.48 -15.16 -63.85
N LEU A 15 8.72 -16.08 -63.22
CA LEU A 15 7.51 -15.97 -62.37
C LEU A 15 6.42 -14.92 -62.73
N CYS A 16 5.15 -15.20 -63.09
CA CYS A 16 4.20 -16.31 -62.87
C CYS A 16 3.83 -16.64 -61.40
N PRO A 17 2.57 -17.05 -61.10
CA PRO A 17 1.59 -16.31 -60.28
C PRO A 17 0.83 -17.26 -59.30
N LEU A 18 -0.41 -16.89 -58.91
CA LEU A 18 -1.48 -17.72 -58.31
C LEU A 18 -1.33 -18.08 -56.82
N LEU A 19 -2.24 -17.66 -55.93
CA LEU A 19 -3.64 -18.09 -55.77
C LEU A 19 -3.76 -19.60 -55.49
N PHE A 20 -3.46 -20.02 -54.25
CA PHE A 20 -4.07 -21.19 -53.61
C PHE A 20 -3.76 -21.22 -52.10
N PHE A 21 -4.77 -21.62 -51.30
CA PHE A 21 -4.62 -22.28 -50.01
C PHE A 21 -4.11 -21.46 -48.79
N CYS A 22 -5.00 -21.14 -47.83
CA CYS A 22 -5.24 -22.02 -46.67
C CYS A 22 -6.28 -21.40 -45.72
N LEU A 23 -7.45 -22.02 -45.68
CA LEU A 23 -8.36 -21.98 -44.53
C LEU A 23 -7.75 -22.94 -43.48
N ALA A 24 -7.02 -22.40 -42.52
CA ALA A 24 -6.50 -23.12 -41.35
C ALA A 24 -6.18 -22.08 -40.28
N GLY A 25 -6.66 -22.12 -39.05
CA GLY A 25 -7.58 -23.01 -38.38
C GLY A 25 -7.85 -22.36 -37.03
N SER A 26 -9.10 -22.33 -36.61
CA SER A 26 -9.44 -22.22 -35.20
C SER A 26 -8.88 -23.45 -34.49
N VAL A 27 -7.66 -23.34 -33.98
CA VAL A 27 -7.06 -24.23 -32.97
C VAL A 27 -7.60 -23.72 -31.63
N LEU A 28 -8.68 -24.31 -31.12
CA LEU A 28 -8.67 -25.41 -30.16
C LEU A 28 -7.79 -25.12 -28.93
N GLY A 29 -8.45 -25.01 -27.78
CA GLY A 29 -7.84 -24.72 -26.50
C GLY A 29 -6.80 -25.74 -26.05
N GLY A 30 -5.80 -25.23 -25.35
CA GLY A 30 -4.77 -25.98 -24.66
C GLY A 30 -3.45 -25.20 -24.56
N GLU A 31 -3.14 -24.73 -23.35
CA GLU A 31 -1.79 -24.44 -22.84
C GLU A 31 -1.04 -23.17 -23.30
N ASN A 32 -1.29 -22.08 -22.57
CA ASN A 32 -0.29 -21.50 -21.64
C ASN A 32 -1.06 -20.64 -20.64
N ALA A 33 -1.59 -21.28 -19.59
CA ALA A 33 -2.20 -20.55 -18.48
C ALA A 33 -1.20 -19.49 -17.99
N THR A 34 -1.65 -18.24 -17.84
CA THR A 34 -0.77 -17.16 -17.36
C THR A 34 -0.19 -17.53 -15.99
N PRO A 35 0.98 -16.99 -15.58
CA PRO A 35 1.53 -17.25 -14.25
C PRO A 35 0.50 -17.00 -13.13
N PHE A 36 -0.36 -16.01 -13.31
CA PHE A 36 -1.50 -15.73 -12.44
C PHE A 36 -2.51 -16.90 -12.40
N GLU A 37 -2.98 -17.40 -13.55
CA GLU A 37 -3.92 -18.52 -13.64
C GLU A 37 -3.36 -19.84 -13.11
N GLN A 38 -2.07 -20.08 -13.33
CA GLN A 38 -1.36 -21.22 -12.74
C GLN A 38 -1.37 -21.11 -11.21
N GLY A 39 -1.10 -19.93 -10.65
CA GLY A 39 -1.20 -19.68 -9.21
C GLY A 39 -2.61 -19.88 -8.65
N LEU A 40 -3.66 -19.48 -9.39
CA LEU A 40 -5.06 -19.74 -9.02
C LEU A 40 -5.35 -21.24 -8.92
N SER A 41 -4.82 -22.05 -9.83
CA SER A 41 -4.99 -23.49 -9.82
C SER A 41 -4.36 -24.14 -8.57
N LEU A 42 -3.23 -23.61 -8.10
CA LEU A 42 -2.54 -24.05 -6.89
C LEU A 42 -3.34 -23.71 -5.61
N LEU A 43 -4.07 -22.59 -5.60
CA LEU A 43 -4.93 -22.20 -4.46
C LEU A 43 -6.11 -23.16 -4.23
N LEU A 44 -6.56 -23.86 -5.28
CA LEU A 44 -7.64 -24.85 -5.21
C LEU A 44 -7.21 -26.16 -4.53
N GLN A 45 -5.91 -26.43 -4.48
CA GLN A 45 -5.37 -27.64 -3.88
C GLN A 45 -5.59 -27.69 -2.37
N LYS A 46 -5.69 -28.89 -1.81
CA LYS A 46 -5.84 -29.05 -0.34
C LYS A 46 -4.54 -28.77 0.42
N ASN A 47 -3.39 -28.99 -0.22
CA ASN A 47 -2.07 -28.90 0.41
C ASN A 47 -1.63 -27.44 0.60
N PHE A 48 -1.31 -27.06 1.86
CA PHE A 48 -0.84 -25.72 2.19
C PHE A 48 0.50 -25.35 1.53
N LYS A 49 1.37 -26.32 1.21
CA LYS A 49 2.62 -26.07 0.48
C LYS A 49 2.35 -25.63 -0.96
N LEU A 50 1.40 -26.26 -1.63
CA LEU A 50 1.01 -25.88 -2.99
C LEU A 50 0.33 -24.51 -3.00
N LYS A 51 -0.52 -24.22 -2.01
CA LYS A 51 -1.09 -22.88 -1.83
C LYS A 51 -0.02 -21.82 -1.61
N ALA A 52 1.02 -22.12 -0.83
CA ALA A 52 2.15 -21.22 -0.61
C ALA A 52 2.86 -20.89 -1.93
N GLN A 53 3.07 -21.88 -2.80
CA GLN A 53 3.62 -21.67 -4.13
C GLN A 53 2.68 -20.82 -5.00
N GLY A 54 1.38 -21.09 -4.97
CA GLY A 54 0.38 -20.30 -5.70
C GLY A 54 0.35 -18.83 -5.27
N ILE A 55 0.46 -18.55 -3.97
CA ILE A 55 0.54 -17.17 -3.44
C ILE A 55 1.77 -16.45 -4.00
N GLN A 56 2.93 -17.12 -3.99
CA GLN A 56 4.16 -16.55 -4.50
C GLN A 56 4.06 -16.29 -6.01
N GLN A 57 3.54 -17.26 -6.77
CA GLN A 57 3.39 -17.15 -8.21
C GLN A 57 2.41 -16.04 -8.62
N ILE A 58 1.32 -15.85 -7.87
CA ILE A 58 0.40 -14.72 -8.07
C ILE A 58 1.11 -13.40 -7.80
N ALA A 59 1.84 -13.29 -6.67
CA ALA A 59 2.56 -12.07 -6.34
C ALA A 59 3.64 -11.71 -7.37
N ASP A 60 4.35 -12.71 -7.89
CA ASP A 60 5.41 -12.52 -8.89
C ASP A 60 4.86 -12.30 -10.31
N SER A 61 3.57 -12.59 -10.55
CA SER A 61 2.94 -12.43 -11.87
C SER A 61 2.83 -10.98 -12.33
N GLY A 62 2.83 -10.01 -11.40
CA GLY A 62 2.66 -8.59 -11.70
C GLY A 62 1.25 -8.21 -12.20
N ASP A 63 0.28 -9.12 -12.12
CA ASP A 63 -1.09 -8.88 -12.55
C ASP A 63 -1.82 -7.93 -11.58
N GLU A 64 -2.54 -6.92 -12.09
CA GLU A 64 -3.29 -5.94 -11.31
C GLU A 64 -4.32 -6.59 -10.36
N ARG A 65 -4.83 -7.77 -10.71
CA ARG A 65 -5.80 -8.53 -9.89
C ARG A 65 -5.16 -9.20 -8.67
N SER A 66 -3.83 -9.28 -8.63
CA SER A 66 -3.08 -10.00 -7.58
C SER A 66 -3.33 -9.42 -6.20
N GLU A 67 -3.31 -8.09 -6.06
CA GLU A 67 -3.53 -7.42 -4.77
C GLU A 67 -4.93 -7.75 -4.22
N GLN A 68 -5.97 -7.49 -5.03
CA GLN A 68 -7.36 -7.76 -4.66
C GLN A 68 -7.58 -9.22 -4.27
N LEU A 69 -6.97 -10.15 -5.01
CA LEU A 69 -7.05 -11.58 -4.75
C LEU A 69 -6.38 -12.00 -3.44
N LEU A 70 -5.13 -11.61 -3.23
CA LEU A 70 -4.37 -11.98 -2.03
C LEU A 70 -4.98 -11.32 -0.79
N GLN A 71 -5.49 -10.10 -0.90
CA GLN A 71 -6.22 -9.43 0.18
C GLN A 71 -7.53 -10.14 0.50
N ALA A 72 -8.32 -10.52 -0.50
CA ALA A 72 -9.54 -11.29 -0.30
C ALA A 72 -9.27 -12.68 0.32
N LEU A 73 -8.13 -13.30 0.00
CA LEU A 73 -7.71 -14.54 0.63
C LEU A 73 -7.33 -14.33 2.11
N LEU A 74 -6.60 -13.26 2.41
CA LEU A 74 -6.20 -12.90 3.78
C LEU A 74 -7.42 -12.61 4.67
N GLU A 75 -8.40 -11.87 4.13
CA GLU A 75 -9.68 -11.55 4.80
C GLU A 75 -10.66 -12.72 4.83
N GLY A 76 -10.35 -13.81 4.12
CA GLY A 76 -11.19 -15.01 4.06
C GLY A 76 -12.50 -14.81 3.29
N ARG A 77 -12.49 -13.89 2.32
CA ARG A 77 -13.54 -13.61 1.33
C ARG A 77 -13.40 -14.44 0.05
N LEU A 78 -12.36 -15.27 -0.07
CA LEU A 78 -12.16 -16.16 -1.21
C LEU A 78 -12.87 -17.51 -1.02
N PHE A 79 -13.74 -17.87 -1.97
CA PHE A 79 -14.53 -19.10 -1.97
C PHE A 79 -14.40 -19.82 -3.31
N ARG A 80 -14.72 -21.11 -3.28
CA ARG A 80 -14.87 -21.96 -4.44
C ARG A 80 -16.32 -22.42 -4.58
N VAL A 81 -16.90 -22.27 -5.76
CA VAL A 81 -18.22 -22.79 -6.08
C VAL A 81 -18.14 -24.31 -6.23
N LYS A 82 -18.98 -25.07 -5.49
CA LYS A 82 -18.90 -26.54 -5.46
C LYS A 82 -19.24 -27.23 -6.79
N LYS A 83 -20.05 -26.60 -7.64
CA LYS A 83 -20.54 -27.20 -8.91
C LYS A 83 -19.47 -27.27 -10.00
N ASN A 84 -18.67 -26.21 -10.13
CA ASN A 84 -17.74 -25.99 -11.25
C ASN A 84 -16.31 -25.65 -10.80
N ASN A 85 -16.03 -25.71 -9.49
CA ASN A 85 -14.73 -25.40 -8.91
C ASN A 85 -14.19 -23.99 -9.18
N THR A 86 -15.03 -23.06 -9.64
CA THR A 86 -14.64 -21.67 -9.92
C THR A 86 -14.34 -20.91 -8.63
N LEU A 87 -13.24 -20.14 -8.63
CA LEU A 87 -12.90 -19.21 -7.56
C LEU A 87 -13.75 -17.94 -7.69
N VAL A 88 -14.35 -17.54 -6.57
CA VAL A 88 -15.22 -16.37 -6.47
C VAL A 88 -14.90 -15.59 -5.19
N TYR A 89 -15.01 -14.27 -5.28
CA TYR A 89 -15.16 -13.42 -4.10
C TYR A 89 -16.60 -13.55 -3.59
N ALA A 90 -16.79 -13.69 -2.29
CA ALA A 90 -18.13 -13.75 -1.71
C ALA A 90 -18.28 -12.72 -0.58
N SER A 91 -19.32 -11.90 -0.67
CA SER A 91 -19.80 -11.04 0.41
C SER A 91 -21.15 -11.56 0.90
N PHE A 92 -21.30 -11.76 2.21
CA PHE A 92 -22.51 -12.32 2.80
C PHE A 92 -23.44 -11.23 3.28
N THR A 93 -24.69 -11.29 2.85
CA THR A 93 -25.79 -10.47 3.37
C THR A 93 -26.88 -11.45 3.83
N ASN A 94 -27.06 -11.57 5.15
CA ASN A 94 -27.89 -12.59 5.77
C ASN A 94 -27.46 -14.03 5.37
N ALA A 95 -28.40 -14.85 4.87
CA ALA A 95 -28.16 -16.24 4.47
C ALA A 95 -27.67 -16.41 3.02
N LYS A 96 -27.53 -15.30 2.28
CA LYS A 96 -27.19 -15.27 0.86
C LYS A 96 -25.82 -14.59 0.66
N ALA A 97 -25.09 -15.03 -0.35
CA ALA A 97 -23.79 -14.47 -0.70
C ALA A 97 -23.85 -13.90 -2.12
N THR A 98 -23.48 -12.64 -2.29
CA THR A 98 -23.22 -12.06 -3.62
C THR A 98 -21.82 -12.50 -4.03
N ILE A 99 -21.72 -13.09 -5.22
CA ILE A 99 -20.49 -13.65 -5.75
C ILE A 99 -20.02 -12.92 -7.01
N THR A 100 -18.72 -12.72 -7.08
CA THR A 100 -18.01 -12.13 -8.23
C THR A 100 -16.90 -13.08 -8.63
N ALA A 101 -16.75 -13.37 -9.92
CA ALA A 101 -15.70 -14.23 -10.43
C ALA A 101 -14.32 -13.56 -10.28
N VAL A 102 -13.29 -14.36 -9.95
CA VAL A 102 -11.92 -13.86 -9.71
C VAL A 102 -11.18 -13.52 -11.00
N LEU A 103 -11.49 -14.21 -12.11
CA LEU A 103 -10.77 -14.05 -13.37
C LEU A 103 -11.17 -12.74 -14.07
N ASP A 104 -12.46 -12.48 -14.23
CA ASP A 104 -12.99 -11.40 -15.04
C ASP A 104 -13.71 -10.31 -14.22
N ASN A 105 -13.71 -10.42 -12.89
CA ASN A 105 -14.51 -9.58 -11.99
C ASN A 105 -16.00 -9.55 -12.36
N ALA A 106 -16.51 -10.56 -13.08
CA ALA A 106 -17.89 -10.60 -13.52
C ALA A 106 -18.85 -10.92 -12.37
N PRO A 107 -19.96 -10.17 -12.21
CA PRO A 107 -20.96 -10.47 -11.20
C PRO A 107 -21.69 -11.77 -11.54
N MET A 108 -21.61 -12.77 -10.65
CA MET A 108 -22.26 -14.08 -10.82
C MET A 108 -23.58 -14.19 -10.02
N GLY A 109 -24.07 -13.07 -9.51
CA GLY A 109 -25.33 -12.96 -8.77
C GLY A 109 -25.25 -13.51 -7.34
N THR A 110 -26.39 -13.95 -6.80
CA THR A 110 -26.53 -14.32 -5.40
C THR A 110 -26.72 -15.83 -5.23
N VAL A 111 -25.88 -16.47 -4.39
CA VAL A 111 -25.92 -17.90 -4.11
C VAL A 111 -26.10 -18.21 -2.62
N LYS A 112 -26.69 -19.37 -2.31
CA LYS A 112 -26.81 -19.86 -0.93
C LYS A 112 -25.43 -20.26 -0.39
N LYS A 113 -25.09 -19.90 0.86
CA LYS A 113 -23.82 -20.23 1.54
C LYS A 113 -23.39 -21.69 1.39
N ARG A 114 -24.34 -22.64 1.42
CA ARG A 114 -24.08 -24.09 1.27
C ARG A 114 -23.43 -24.50 -0.05
N LYS A 115 -23.60 -23.70 -1.12
CA LYS A 115 -23.01 -23.94 -2.45
C LYS A 115 -21.55 -23.49 -2.56
N LEU A 116 -21.06 -22.74 -1.57
CA LEU A 116 -19.70 -22.22 -1.51
C LEU A 116 -18.85 -23.04 -0.52
N LYS A 117 -17.56 -23.16 -0.83
CA LYS A 117 -16.55 -23.72 0.09
C LYS A 117 -15.44 -22.69 0.25
N LYS A 118 -15.19 -22.26 1.49
CA LYS A 118 -14.15 -21.27 1.81
C LYS A 118 -12.75 -21.84 1.51
N ILE A 119 -11.87 -21.02 0.95
CA ILE A 119 -10.45 -21.34 0.88
C ILE A 119 -9.85 -21.06 2.26
N THR A 120 -9.41 -22.11 2.95
CA THR A 120 -8.82 -22.00 4.29
C THR A 120 -7.32 -21.77 4.22
N ILE A 121 -6.80 -20.96 5.15
CA ILE A 121 -5.38 -20.65 5.33
C ILE A 121 -4.97 -20.85 6.80
N ASN A 122 -3.74 -21.26 7.04
CA ASN A 122 -3.15 -21.41 8.37
C ASN A 122 -2.33 -20.16 8.75
N ASN A 123 -1.76 -20.13 9.96
CA ASN A 123 -0.98 -18.97 10.42
C ASN A 123 0.26 -18.69 9.53
N ARG A 124 0.95 -19.75 9.10
CA ARG A 124 2.11 -19.63 8.20
C ARG A 124 1.75 -18.96 6.87
N LEU A 125 0.66 -19.39 6.23
CA LEU A 125 0.17 -18.78 5.00
C LEU A 125 -0.28 -17.33 5.20
N ARG A 126 -0.86 -16.99 6.37
CA ARG A 126 -1.20 -15.59 6.67
C ARG A 126 0.04 -14.69 6.72
N ILE A 127 1.14 -15.17 7.32
CA ILE A 127 2.41 -14.43 7.34
C ILE A 127 2.94 -14.24 5.93
N GLN A 128 2.98 -15.33 5.13
CA GLN A 128 3.42 -15.26 3.74
C GLN A 128 2.56 -14.32 2.88
N LEU A 129 1.22 -14.38 3.02
CA LEU A 129 0.30 -13.48 2.31
C LEU A 129 0.58 -12.01 2.61
N LYS A 130 0.84 -11.67 3.87
CA LYS A 130 1.18 -10.31 4.26
C LYS A 130 2.51 -9.87 3.62
N GLY A 131 3.50 -10.76 3.56
CA GLY A 131 4.77 -10.49 2.89
C GLY A 131 4.60 -10.30 1.38
N ALA A 132 3.80 -11.15 0.74
CA ALA A 132 3.49 -11.08 -0.69
C ALA A 132 2.73 -9.79 -1.06
N LEU A 133 1.72 -9.41 -0.27
CA LEU A 133 1.00 -8.14 -0.44
C LEU A 133 1.94 -6.94 -0.25
N ALA A 134 2.78 -6.97 0.78
CA ALA A 134 3.76 -5.90 0.97
C ALA A 134 4.73 -5.79 -0.22
N ALA A 135 5.17 -6.91 -0.79
CA ALA A 135 6.03 -6.91 -1.97
C ALA A 135 5.33 -6.37 -3.23
N LEU A 136 4.02 -6.62 -3.39
CA LEU A 136 3.21 -6.04 -4.47
C LEU A 136 3.08 -4.52 -4.30
N ASP A 137 2.69 -4.06 -3.11
CA ASP A 137 2.52 -2.64 -2.80
C ASP A 137 3.83 -1.85 -3.02
N LEU A 138 4.97 -2.48 -2.71
CA LEU A 138 6.31 -1.89 -2.89
C LEU A 138 6.76 -1.78 -4.36
N ARG A 139 6.13 -2.51 -5.29
CA ARG A 139 6.42 -2.46 -6.73
C ARG A 139 5.38 -1.68 -7.52
N ASN A 140 4.43 -1.05 -6.82
CA ASN A 140 3.37 -0.27 -7.44
C ASN A 140 3.97 0.87 -8.30
N PRO A 141 3.44 1.15 -9.50
CA PRO A 141 3.92 2.26 -10.33
C PRO A 141 3.78 3.63 -9.63
N ASP A 142 2.76 3.81 -8.78
CA ASP A 142 2.51 5.05 -8.04
C ASP A 142 3.48 5.21 -6.84
N PRO A 143 4.34 6.25 -6.82
CA PRO A 143 5.24 6.51 -5.70
C PRO A 143 4.55 6.70 -4.36
N GLU A 144 3.34 7.28 -4.32
CA GLU A 144 2.62 7.49 -3.06
C GLU A 144 2.16 6.17 -2.45
N LEU A 145 1.68 5.24 -3.28
CA LEU A 145 1.33 3.89 -2.85
C LEU A 145 2.58 3.12 -2.39
N ARG A 146 3.70 3.22 -3.10
CA ARG A 146 4.98 2.63 -2.65
C ARG A 146 5.40 3.19 -1.28
N ARG A 147 5.36 4.50 -1.10
CA ARG A 147 5.72 5.17 0.16
C ARG A 147 4.81 4.72 1.31
N ALA A 148 3.51 4.62 1.06
CA ALA A 148 2.54 4.11 2.04
C ALA A 148 2.83 2.64 2.40
N ALA A 149 3.22 1.81 1.43
CA ALA A 149 3.62 0.42 1.64
C ALA A 149 4.82 0.31 2.59
N VAL A 150 5.86 1.11 2.35
CA VAL A 150 7.04 1.18 3.22
C VAL A 150 6.64 1.58 4.65
N ASN A 151 5.81 2.60 4.79
CA ASN A 151 5.33 3.07 6.10
C ASN A 151 4.49 2.02 6.85
N LYS A 152 3.73 1.17 6.15
CA LYS A 152 3.04 0.04 6.78
C LYS A 152 4.04 -1.01 7.25
N LEU A 153 5.04 -1.33 6.44
CA LEU A 153 6.03 -2.38 6.72
C LEU A 153 6.86 -2.07 7.98
N ILE A 154 7.22 -0.79 8.20
CA ILE A 154 7.99 -0.39 9.40
C ILE A 154 7.23 -0.53 10.72
N THR A 155 5.90 -0.64 10.70
CA THR A 155 5.13 -0.87 11.93
C THR A 155 5.29 -2.29 12.48
N THR A 156 5.56 -3.26 11.59
CA THR A 156 5.80 -4.66 11.95
C THR A 156 7.04 -5.21 11.22
N PRO A 157 8.24 -4.69 11.55
CA PRO A 157 9.45 -5.09 10.83
C PRO A 157 9.81 -6.54 11.15
N THR A 158 10.04 -7.33 10.11
CA THR A 158 10.58 -8.71 10.20
C THR A 158 11.98 -8.76 9.60
N ALA A 159 12.75 -9.80 9.91
CA ALA A 159 14.08 -9.99 9.31
C ALA A 159 13.98 -10.19 7.78
N GLU A 160 12.92 -10.83 7.30
CA GLU A 160 12.64 -11.03 5.87
C GLU A 160 12.35 -9.70 5.15
N SER A 161 11.78 -8.72 5.84
CA SER A 161 11.56 -7.39 5.29
C SER A 161 12.87 -6.65 4.97
N GLY A 162 13.94 -6.88 5.73
CA GLY A 162 15.20 -6.15 5.55
C GLY A 162 15.84 -6.42 4.18
N THR A 163 15.90 -7.69 3.77
CA THR A 163 16.49 -8.07 2.47
C THR A 163 15.66 -7.59 1.29
N LEU A 164 14.33 -7.55 1.43
CA LEU A 164 13.43 -6.99 0.43
C LEU A 164 13.63 -5.48 0.27
N LEU A 165 13.67 -4.75 1.38
CA LEU A 165 13.86 -3.30 1.37
C LEU A 165 15.23 -2.89 0.81
N GLU A 166 16.28 -3.65 1.13
CA GLU A 166 17.62 -3.42 0.59
C GLU A 166 17.66 -3.55 -0.93
N LYS A 167 17.04 -4.60 -1.50
CA LYS A 167 16.92 -4.77 -2.96
C LYS A 167 16.13 -3.65 -3.61
N LEU A 168 15.03 -3.22 -2.99
CA LEU A 168 14.22 -2.12 -3.50
C LEU A 168 14.97 -0.79 -3.47
N LEU A 169 15.74 -0.52 -2.42
CA LEU A 169 16.53 0.71 -2.31
C LEU A 169 17.55 0.86 -3.46
N GLN A 170 18.03 -0.24 -4.03
CA GLN A 170 18.96 -0.23 -5.18
C GLN A 170 18.29 0.14 -6.51
N THR A 171 16.97 -0.05 -6.63
CA THR A 171 16.22 0.15 -7.88
C THR A 171 15.24 1.32 -7.82
N GLU A 172 14.97 1.85 -6.62
CA GLU A 172 14.03 2.94 -6.41
C GLU A 172 14.59 4.27 -6.96
N THR A 173 13.74 4.97 -7.70
CA THR A 173 14.06 6.24 -8.36
C THR A 173 13.48 7.44 -7.62
N ASP A 174 12.32 7.28 -6.97
CA ASP A 174 11.65 8.37 -6.30
C ASP A 174 12.37 8.79 -5.01
N PRO A 175 12.69 10.10 -4.83
CA PRO A 175 13.45 10.57 -3.68
C PRO A 175 12.70 10.43 -2.34
N GLU A 176 11.38 10.58 -2.31
CA GLU A 176 10.59 10.44 -1.08
C GLU A 176 10.45 8.96 -0.69
N VAL A 177 10.22 8.07 -1.66
CA VAL A 177 10.21 6.62 -1.42
C VAL A 177 11.58 6.15 -0.94
N ARG A 178 12.69 6.61 -1.53
CA ARG A 178 14.05 6.32 -1.06
C ARG A 178 14.28 6.77 0.39
N ARG A 179 13.80 7.95 0.78
CA ARG A 179 13.89 8.41 2.18
C ARG A 179 13.07 7.52 3.11
N ALA A 180 11.87 7.10 2.69
CA ALA A 180 11.05 6.17 3.47
C ALA A 180 11.75 4.80 3.62
N LEU A 181 12.30 4.25 2.53
CA LEU A 181 13.05 2.98 2.54
C LEU A 181 14.29 3.05 3.45
N THR A 182 15.04 4.15 3.37
CA THR A 182 16.21 4.38 4.23
C THR A 182 15.82 4.45 5.71
N THR A 183 14.72 5.15 6.02
CA THR A 183 14.16 5.22 7.37
C THR A 183 13.72 3.83 7.85
N ALA A 184 13.10 3.04 6.98
CA ALA A 184 12.68 1.68 7.28
C ALA A 184 13.86 0.76 7.61
N MET A 185 14.92 0.80 6.80
CA MET A 185 16.15 0.07 7.05
C MET A 185 16.80 0.49 8.36
N ALA A 186 16.85 1.78 8.67
CA ALA A 186 17.38 2.25 9.95
C ALA A 186 16.58 1.70 11.14
N ILE A 187 15.24 1.70 11.08
CA ILE A 187 14.39 1.10 12.13
C ILE A 187 14.68 -0.40 12.31
N ILE A 188 14.87 -1.14 11.22
CA ILE A 188 15.22 -2.57 11.27
C ILE A 188 16.59 -2.76 11.92
N ASN A 189 17.58 -1.94 11.55
CA ASN A 189 18.93 -2.00 12.08
C ASN A 189 19.01 -1.66 13.59
N LEU A 190 18.03 -0.93 14.15
CA LEU A 190 17.91 -0.76 15.62
C LEU A 190 17.62 -2.07 16.37
N ARG A 191 17.26 -3.15 15.68
CA ARG A 191 17.08 -4.49 16.25
C ARG A 191 18.30 -5.40 16.06
N SER A 192 19.30 -4.96 15.29
CA SER A 192 20.54 -5.71 15.08
C SER A 192 21.24 -5.98 16.42
N PRO A 193 21.94 -7.11 16.59
CA PRO A 193 22.81 -7.31 17.75
C PRO A 193 24.04 -6.38 17.74
N ASP A 194 24.43 -5.86 16.57
CA ASP A 194 25.62 -5.05 16.38
C ASP A 194 25.42 -3.58 16.80
N SER A 195 26.25 -3.10 17.75
CA SER A 195 26.22 -1.72 18.24
C SER A 195 26.56 -0.69 17.14
N GLU A 196 27.44 -1.03 16.19
CA GLU A 196 27.85 -0.10 15.13
C GLU A 196 26.69 0.19 14.17
N GLN A 197 25.97 -0.87 13.76
CA GLN A 197 24.74 -0.75 12.97
C GLN A 197 23.66 0.07 13.67
N LYS A 198 23.49 -0.09 14.98
CA LYS A 198 22.55 0.72 15.77
C LYS A 198 22.96 2.19 15.75
N LEU A 199 24.23 2.50 15.96
CA LEU A 199 24.74 3.89 15.98
C LEU A 199 24.57 4.59 14.63
N SER A 200 24.88 3.88 13.53
CA SER A 200 24.68 4.36 12.17
C SER A 200 23.19 4.61 11.88
N ALA A 201 22.32 3.68 12.27
CA ALA A 201 20.86 3.84 12.15
C ALA A 201 20.35 5.05 12.95
N LEU A 202 20.79 5.23 14.20
CA LEU A 202 20.43 6.37 15.04
C LEU A 202 20.86 7.71 14.41
N ALA A 203 22.00 7.76 13.73
CA ALA A 203 22.43 8.96 13.02
C ALA A 203 21.46 9.35 11.91
N GLY A 204 20.99 8.38 11.11
CA GLY A 204 20.02 8.60 10.03
C GLY A 204 18.59 8.94 10.51
N LEU A 205 18.25 8.61 11.75
CA LEU A 205 16.91 8.84 12.30
C LEU A 205 16.74 10.20 13.01
N LYS A 206 17.84 10.94 13.22
CA LYS A 206 17.80 12.23 13.92
C LYS A 206 16.93 13.24 13.16
N GLY A 207 15.94 13.81 13.86
CA GLY A 207 15.06 14.83 13.29
C GLY A 207 13.96 14.31 12.37
N SER A 208 13.73 12.98 12.37
CA SER A 208 12.55 12.38 11.72
C SER A 208 11.26 12.85 12.39
N LEU A 209 10.24 13.16 11.58
CA LEU A 209 8.89 13.48 12.05
C LEU A 209 7.96 12.26 12.05
N ASN A 210 8.47 11.09 11.67
CA ASN A 210 7.67 9.88 11.61
C ASN A 210 7.46 9.31 13.03
N PRO A 211 6.21 9.16 13.52
CA PRO A 211 5.93 8.68 14.88
C PRO A 211 6.45 7.25 15.12
N THR A 212 6.55 6.43 14.07
CA THR A 212 7.10 5.07 14.15
C THR A 212 8.59 5.10 14.52
N VAL A 213 9.34 6.11 14.07
CA VAL A 213 10.75 6.28 14.44
C VAL A 213 10.88 6.56 15.93
N ARG A 214 10.06 7.47 16.47
CA ARG A 214 10.03 7.77 17.91
C ARG A 214 9.76 6.50 18.73
N ASN A 215 8.76 5.71 18.32
CA ASN A 215 8.42 4.46 18.98
C ASN A 215 9.55 3.41 18.88
N ALA A 216 10.22 3.33 17.74
CA ALA A 216 11.35 2.41 17.54
C ALA A 216 12.55 2.78 18.44
N VAL A 217 12.87 4.06 18.56
CA VAL A 217 13.95 4.56 19.45
C VAL A 217 13.60 4.32 20.92
N ASN A 218 12.37 4.59 21.33
CA ASN A 218 11.90 4.24 22.68
C ASN A 218 12.01 2.73 22.96
N GLY A 219 11.57 1.91 22.01
CA GLY A 219 11.67 0.44 22.12
C GLY A 219 13.12 -0.06 22.18
N LEU A 220 14.08 0.66 21.59
CA LEU A 220 15.51 0.39 21.75
C LEU A 220 15.98 0.75 23.18
N LEU A 221 15.63 1.94 23.68
CA LEU A 221 16.03 2.39 25.03
C LEU A 221 15.55 1.47 26.17
N SER A 222 14.42 0.79 25.99
CA SER A 222 13.90 -0.16 26.98
C SER A 222 14.71 -1.46 27.09
N ARG A 223 15.47 -1.83 26.06
CA ARG A 223 16.21 -3.12 26.01
C ARG A 223 17.72 -2.96 25.92
N GLU A 224 18.21 -1.79 25.52
CA GLU A 224 19.62 -1.54 25.27
C GLU A 224 20.41 -1.35 26.57
N GLN A 225 21.54 -2.05 26.66
CA GLN A 225 22.44 -2.01 27.82
C GLN A 225 23.72 -1.24 27.52
N ASP A 226 24.12 -1.15 26.23
CA ASP A 226 25.30 -0.39 25.83
C ASP A 226 25.09 1.11 26.09
N ARG A 227 25.95 1.68 26.95
CA ARG A 227 25.91 3.09 27.36
C ARG A 227 26.06 4.05 26.17
N ILE A 228 26.87 3.71 25.18
CA ILE A 228 27.13 4.56 24.01
C ILE A 228 25.88 4.64 23.13
N VAL A 229 25.31 3.47 22.80
CA VAL A 229 24.08 3.37 22.01
C VAL A 229 22.92 4.07 22.72
N ARG A 230 22.78 3.87 24.04
CA ARG A 230 21.74 4.50 24.85
C ARG A 230 21.84 6.03 24.83
N THR A 231 23.02 6.58 25.09
CA THR A 231 23.26 8.04 25.06
C THR A 231 22.92 8.63 23.69
N ARG A 232 23.32 7.94 22.62
CA ARG A 232 23.02 8.37 21.25
C ARG A 232 21.52 8.34 20.96
N ALA A 233 20.81 7.29 21.42
CA ALA A 233 19.38 7.14 21.27
C ALA A 233 18.58 8.21 22.03
N GLU A 234 18.99 8.55 23.26
CA GLU A 234 18.40 9.63 24.05
C GLU A 234 18.54 11.00 23.34
N SER A 235 19.73 11.28 22.78
CA SER A 235 19.96 12.49 21.98
C SER A 235 19.07 12.55 20.72
N VAL A 236 18.89 11.41 20.03
CA VAL A 236 18.01 11.32 18.86
C VAL A 236 16.56 11.54 19.25
N LEU A 237 16.10 10.92 20.34
CA LEU A 237 14.75 11.05 20.84
C LEU A 237 14.43 12.50 21.24
N SER A 238 15.34 13.15 21.97
CA SER A 238 15.20 14.56 22.35
C SER A 238 15.11 15.48 21.13
N ALA A 239 15.92 15.23 20.08
CA ALA A 239 15.87 16.00 18.84
C ALA A 239 14.54 15.81 18.09
N ILE A 240 13.99 14.59 18.08
CA ILE A 240 12.68 14.29 17.51
C ILE A 240 11.59 15.01 18.29
N ASP A 241 11.57 14.87 19.62
CA ASP A 241 10.55 15.43 20.49
C ASP A 241 10.55 16.97 20.44
N SER A 242 11.73 17.59 20.40
CA SER A 242 11.86 19.05 20.24
C SER A 242 11.28 19.54 18.91
N LYS A 243 11.52 18.78 17.83
CA LYS A 243 11.01 19.13 16.50
C LYS A 243 9.49 18.95 16.42
N ILE A 244 8.96 17.85 16.96
CA ILE A 244 7.51 17.62 17.08
C ILE A 244 6.86 18.74 17.90
N ALA A 245 7.44 19.12 19.03
CA ALA A 245 6.94 20.20 19.88
C ALA A 245 6.92 21.56 19.15
N LEU A 246 7.97 21.86 18.38
CA LEU A 246 8.03 23.10 17.58
C LEU A 246 6.91 23.14 16.52
N TYR A 247 6.72 22.07 15.76
CA TYR A 247 5.62 22.00 14.77
C TYR A 247 4.24 22.08 15.46
N GLY A 248 4.08 21.39 16.60
CA GLY A 248 2.85 21.47 17.38
C GLY A 248 2.57 22.87 17.94
N LEU A 249 3.60 23.66 18.26
CA LEU A 249 3.44 25.06 18.63
C LEU A 249 2.97 25.90 17.44
N MET A 250 3.58 25.72 16.26
CA MET A 250 3.17 26.44 15.04
C MET A 250 1.73 26.13 14.64
N GLU A 251 1.32 24.86 14.73
CA GLU A 251 -0.05 24.42 14.49
C GLU A 251 -1.03 25.07 15.47
N LYS A 252 -0.72 25.08 16.78
CA LYS A 252 -1.54 25.76 17.79
C LYS A 252 -1.67 27.25 17.53
N MET A 253 -0.59 27.93 17.14
CA MET A 253 -0.62 29.34 16.80
C MET A 253 -1.53 29.60 15.59
N PHE A 254 -1.44 28.77 14.56
CA PHE A 254 -2.32 28.86 13.39
C PHE A 254 -3.79 28.68 13.75
N PHE A 255 -4.12 27.66 14.55
CA PHE A 255 -5.50 27.46 15.03
C PHE A 255 -5.98 28.59 15.93
N GLY A 256 -5.13 29.09 16.83
CA GLY A 256 -5.45 30.24 17.67
C GLY A 256 -5.74 31.50 16.85
N LEU A 257 -4.94 31.76 15.82
CA LEU A 257 -5.16 32.87 14.90
C LEU A 257 -6.44 32.69 14.07
N SER A 258 -6.69 31.48 13.56
CA SER A 258 -7.91 31.15 12.81
C SER A 258 -9.16 31.34 13.66
N LEU A 259 -9.18 30.80 14.88
CA LEU A 259 -10.31 30.93 15.80
C LEU A 259 -10.50 32.39 16.23
N GLY A 260 -9.41 33.09 16.55
CA GLY A 260 -9.42 34.50 16.89
C GLY A 260 -9.98 35.37 15.78
N SER A 261 -9.61 35.11 14.52
CA SER A 261 -10.15 35.84 13.36
C SER A 261 -11.65 35.66 13.20
N VAL A 262 -12.17 34.46 13.44
CA VAL A 262 -13.62 34.20 13.39
C VAL A 262 -14.35 34.96 14.51
N LEU A 263 -13.79 34.96 15.72
CA LEU A 263 -14.34 35.70 16.86
C LEU A 263 -14.33 37.22 16.62
N VAL A 264 -13.24 37.75 16.06
CA VAL A 264 -13.14 39.17 15.68
C VAL A 264 -14.19 39.52 14.62
N LEU A 265 -14.35 38.69 13.58
CA LEU A 265 -15.36 38.91 12.56
C LEU A 265 -16.79 38.89 13.13
N ALA A 266 -17.08 37.94 14.01
CA ALA A 266 -18.36 37.85 14.71
C ALA A 266 -18.61 39.08 15.61
N ALA A 267 -17.60 39.50 16.37
CA ALA A 267 -17.66 40.67 17.23
C ALA A 267 -17.89 41.97 16.42
N ILE A 268 -17.23 42.12 15.27
CA ILE A 268 -17.46 43.24 14.35
C ILE A 268 -18.90 43.22 13.84
N GLY A 269 -19.40 42.07 13.40
CA GLY A 269 -20.79 41.94 12.94
C GLY A 269 -21.81 42.34 14.01
N LEU A 270 -21.60 41.88 15.25
CA LEU A 270 -22.44 42.22 16.40
C LEU A 270 -22.33 43.71 16.80
N ALA A 271 -21.13 44.28 16.72
CA ALA A 271 -20.91 45.69 16.99
C ALA A 271 -21.64 46.59 15.97
N ILE A 272 -21.67 46.20 14.70
CA ILE A 272 -22.39 46.92 13.65
C ILE A 272 -23.90 46.85 13.90
N THR A 273 -24.46 45.67 14.19
CA THR A 273 -25.91 45.53 14.41
C THR A 273 -26.39 46.27 15.64
N PHE A 274 -25.71 46.17 16.78
CA PHE A 274 -26.09 46.91 17.99
C PHE A 274 -25.81 48.41 17.89
N GLY A 275 -24.72 48.80 17.21
CA GLY A 275 -24.40 50.20 16.97
C GLY A 275 -25.47 50.91 16.15
N VAL A 276 -26.02 50.25 15.11
CA VAL A 276 -27.08 50.82 14.26
C VAL A 276 -28.42 50.92 14.99
N ILE A 277 -28.76 49.97 15.86
CA ILE A 277 -30.03 49.98 16.62
C ILE A 277 -29.98 51.00 17.79
N GLY A 278 -28.79 51.54 18.13
CA GLY A 278 -28.65 52.53 19.20
C GLY A 278 -28.79 51.94 20.61
N VAL A 279 -28.71 50.62 20.76
CA VAL A 279 -28.68 49.97 22.08
C VAL A 279 -27.26 50.04 22.61
N ILE A 280 -27.08 50.72 23.74
CA ILE A 280 -25.79 50.78 24.43
C ILE A 280 -25.42 49.36 24.86
N ASN A 281 -24.30 48.84 24.36
CA ASN A 281 -23.87 47.49 24.63
C ASN A 281 -23.63 47.28 26.14
N MET A 282 -24.47 46.47 26.80
CA MET A 282 -24.38 46.20 28.23
C MET A 282 -23.19 45.31 28.64
N ALA A 283 -22.46 44.72 27.68
CA ALA A 283 -21.29 43.88 27.97
C ALA A 283 -20.15 44.61 28.69
N HIS A 284 -20.15 45.95 28.71
CA HIS A 284 -19.14 46.73 29.42
C HIS A 284 -19.33 46.74 30.95
N GLY A 285 -20.56 46.49 31.44
CA GLY A 285 -20.86 46.45 32.87
C GLY A 285 -20.09 45.35 33.62
N GLU A 286 -19.99 44.16 33.03
CA GLU A 286 -19.27 43.02 33.62
C GLU A 286 -17.76 43.24 33.64
N LEU A 287 -17.21 43.94 32.63
CA LEU A 287 -15.78 44.23 32.50
C LEU A 287 -15.34 45.35 33.48
N ILE A 288 -16.19 46.36 33.69
CA ILE A 288 -16.00 47.36 34.77
C ILE A 288 -16.06 46.68 36.14
N MET A 289 -16.98 45.73 36.34
CA MET A 289 -17.12 45.02 37.61
C MET A 289 -15.88 44.19 37.95
N LEU A 290 -15.28 43.50 36.96
CA LEU A 290 -14.01 42.81 37.13
C LEU A 290 -12.84 43.78 37.40
N GLY A 291 -12.79 44.90 36.69
CA GLY A 291 -11.77 45.94 36.90
C GLY A 291 -11.78 46.50 38.33
N ALA A 292 -12.97 46.83 38.85
CA ALA A 292 -13.14 47.33 40.21
C ALA A 292 -12.66 46.32 41.27
N TYR A 293 -12.90 45.01 41.06
CA TYR A 293 -12.42 43.98 41.97
C TYR A 293 -10.89 43.84 41.96
N THR A 294 -10.26 43.94 40.78
CA THR A 294 -8.78 43.85 40.67
C THR A 294 -8.03 45.02 41.31
N THR A 295 -8.66 46.18 41.48
CA THR A 295 -8.06 47.33 42.17
C THR A 295 -8.28 47.34 43.68
N TYR A 296 -9.22 46.52 44.19
CA TYR A 296 -9.57 46.47 45.60
C TYR A 296 -8.69 45.51 46.42
N VAL A 297 -8.19 44.44 45.79
CA VAL A 297 -7.27 43.46 46.39
C VAL A 297 -5.84 43.83 46.06
#